data_AF-A0A7K2ZGW4-F1
#
_entry.id   AF-A0A7K2ZGW4-F1
#
_cell.length_a   1.000
_cell.length_b   1.000
_cell.length_c   1.000
_cell.angle_alpha   90.00
_cell.angle_beta   90.00
_cell.angle_gamma   90.00
#
_symmetry.space_group_name_H-M   'P 1'
#
loop_
_entity.id
_entity.type
_entity.pdbx_description
1 polymer ?
#
loop_
_entity_poly.entity_id
_entity_poly.type
_entity_poly.pdbx_seq_one_letter_code
_entity_poly.pdbx_strand_id
1 'polypeptide(L)'
;ERHGAAAVLLGHTRDDQAETVLLGLARGSGIRSLSGMAAASGPAGRYRRPFLQLDRQTARKACLVQSIPVWDDPHNIDPAYTRSRLRHEGLPALEKALGKGVVEALARTAQLSRDDADALDTWAAEAELAVRDEAGGLECAKLYVLPPAVRRRVLRRAVIEAGAPAGSLFARHLEEVDRLITGWRGQRAINLPGRVEARRQGGRLVIRQS
;
A
#
# COMPACT_ATOMS: atom_id res chain seq x y z
N GLU A 1 5.47 20.44 10.09
CA GLU A 1 6.91 20.72 10.25
C GLU A 1 7.18 22.11 10.78
N ARG A 2 6.58 23.16 10.20
CA ARG A 2 6.67 24.54 10.73
C ARG A 2 6.32 24.71 12.22
N HIS A 3 5.44 23.87 12.77
CA HIS A 3 4.97 23.98 14.16
C HIS A 3 5.53 22.92 15.13
N GLY A 4 6.49 22.08 14.72
CA GLY A 4 7.07 21.05 15.61
C GLY A 4 6.08 20.01 16.17
N ALA A 5 4.88 19.88 15.60
CA ALA A 5 3.85 18.97 16.10
C ALA A 5 4.32 17.49 16.13
N ALA A 6 4.15 16.84 17.28
CA ALA A 6 4.49 15.42 17.47
C ALA A 6 3.56 14.47 16.70
N ALA A 7 2.30 14.88 16.49
CA ALA A 7 1.33 14.10 15.74
C ALA A 7 0.29 15.00 15.04
N VAL A 8 -0.33 14.47 14.00
CA VAL A 8 -1.49 15.02 13.29
C VAL A 8 -2.61 13.99 13.38
N LEU A 9 -3.70 14.35 14.06
CA LEU A 9 -4.88 13.49 14.18
C LEU A 9 -5.81 13.71 13.00
N LEU A 10 -6.19 12.63 12.34
CA LEU A 10 -7.04 12.64 11.15
C LEU A 10 -8.36 11.94 11.49
N GLY A 11 -9.48 12.59 11.19
CA GLY A 11 -10.84 12.09 11.46
C GLY A 11 -11.34 11.01 10.50
N HIS A 12 -10.47 10.11 10.04
CA HIS A 12 -10.88 8.99 9.19
C HIS A 12 -11.63 7.93 10.00
N THR A 13 -12.68 7.41 9.40
CA THR A 13 -13.64 6.44 9.96
C THR A 13 -13.57 5.09 9.24
N ARG A 14 -14.34 4.12 9.74
CA ARG A 14 -14.50 2.79 9.13
C ARG A 14 -15.06 2.87 7.71
N ASP A 15 -15.97 3.80 7.45
CA ASP A 15 -16.50 4.09 6.12
C ASP A 15 -15.40 4.51 5.14
N ASP A 16 -14.51 5.42 5.57
CA ASP A 16 -13.39 5.89 4.75
C ASP A 16 -12.39 4.75 4.46
N GLN A 17 -12.31 3.76 5.37
CA GLN A 17 -11.57 2.54 5.13
C GLN A 17 -12.18 1.69 4.02
N ALA A 18 -13.48 1.41 4.09
CA ALA A 18 -14.19 0.66 3.07
C ALA A 18 -14.05 1.33 1.69
N GLU A 19 -14.22 2.66 1.61
CA GLU A 19 -13.95 3.45 0.40
C GLU A 19 -12.52 3.23 -0.13
N THR A 20 -11.52 3.25 0.76
CA THR A 20 -10.11 3.07 0.39
C THR A 20 -9.81 1.66 -0.11
N VAL A 21 -10.39 0.63 0.50
CA VAL A 21 -10.25 -0.77 0.07
C VAL A 21 -10.85 -0.96 -1.32
N LEU A 22 -12.06 -0.45 -1.58
CA LEU A 22 -12.70 -0.55 -2.89
C LEU A 22 -11.90 0.17 -3.98
N LEU A 23 -11.36 1.35 -3.69
CA LEU A 23 -10.44 2.05 -4.60
C LEU A 23 -9.14 1.26 -4.82
N GLY A 24 -8.64 0.56 -3.81
CA GLY A 24 -7.48 -0.32 -3.92
C GLY A 24 -7.75 -1.52 -4.83
N LEU A 25 -8.90 -2.18 -4.65
CA LEU A 25 -9.37 -3.29 -5.48
C LEU A 25 -9.50 -2.91 -6.95
N ALA A 26 -10.18 -1.78 -7.23
CA ALA A 26 -10.41 -1.32 -8.60
C ALA A 26 -9.12 -1.02 -9.38
N ARG A 27 -8.01 -0.71 -8.68
CA ARG A 27 -6.70 -0.47 -9.31
C ARG A 27 -5.89 -1.74 -9.56
N GLY A 28 -6.43 -2.93 -9.26
CA GLY A 28 -5.74 -4.21 -9.48
C GLY A 28 -4.45 -4.34 -8.66
N SER A 29 -4.44 -3.78 -7.45
CA SER A 29 -3.24 -3.70 -6.63
C SER A 29 -3.16 -4.87 -5.64
N GLY A 30 -1.94 -5.33 -5.33
CA GLY A 30 -1.71 -6.50 -4.47
C GLY A 30 -2.12 -6.27 -3.00
N ILE A 31 -1.92 -7.26 -2.13
CA ILE A 31 -2.43 -7.26 -0.75
C ILE A 31 -2.20 -5.95 0.04
N ARG A 32 -1.08 -5.26 -0.20
CA ARG A 32 -0.76 -3.97 0.43
C ARG A 32 -1.78 -2.86 0.14
N SER A 33 -2.42 -2.85 -1.03
CA SER A 33 -3.48 -1.87 -1.33
C SER A 33 -4.79 -2.21 -0.64
N LEU A 34 -5.03 -3.50 -0.39
CA LEU A 34 -6.20 -3.97 0.35
C LEU A 34 -6.09 -3.67 1.83
N SER A 35 -4.87 -3.54 2.36
CA SER A 35 -4.62 -3.14 3.75
C SER A 35 -5.24 -1.78 4.13
N GLY A 36 -5.65 -0.97 3.16
CA GLY A 36 -6.30 0.31 3.38
C GLY A 36 -5.41 1.32 4.12
N MET A 37 -6.01 2.16 4.94
CA MET A 37 -5.31 3.11 5.82
C MET A 37 -4.74 2.44 7.08
N ALA A 38 -3.59 2.90 7.54
CA ALA A 38 -3.02 2.44 8.82
C ALA A 38 -3.50 3.33 9.97
N ALA A 39 -3.60 2.79 11.19
CA ALA A 39 -3.91 3.59 12.39
C ALA A 39 -2.86 4.70 12.61
N ALA A 40 -1.59 4.40 12.33
CA ALA A 40 -0.48 5.36 12.30
C ALA A 40 0.29 5.24 10.98
N SER A 41 0.69 6.37 10.38
CA SER A 41 1.44 6.40 9.12
C SER A 41 2.38 7.60 9.03
N GLY A 42 3.28 7.58 8.04
CA GLY A 42 4.27 8.62 7.81
C GLY A 42 5.49 8.51 8.72
N PRO A 43 6.46 9.44 8.61
CA PRO A 43 7.68 9.42 9.41
C PRO A 43 7.36 9.35 10.90
N ALA A 44 7.95 8.38 11.61
CA ALA A 44 7.74 8.12 13.04
C ALA A 44 6.25 8.00 13.46
N GLY A 45 5.35 7.60 12.54
CA GLY A 45 3.92 7.46 12.85
C GLY A 45 3.20 8.79 13.14
N ARG A 46 3.69 9.89 12.54
CA ARG A 46 3.17 11.24 12.77
C ARG A 46 1.68 11.40 12.46
N TYR A 47 1.14 10.74 11.43
CA TYR A 47 -0.29 10.81 11.10
C TYR A 47 -1.05 9.70 11.81
N ARG A 48 -2.02 10.04 12.67
CA ARG A 48 -2.78 9.08 13.48
C ARG A 48 -4.27 9.17 13.17
N ARG A 49 -4.96 8.03 13.15
CA ARG A 49 -6.39 7.91 12.79
C ARG A 49 -7.15 7.24 13.94
N PRO A 50 -7.47 7.96 15.03
CA PRO A 50 -8.08 7.36 16.22
C PRO A 50 -9.50 6.81 15.96
N PHE A 51 -10.20 7.32 14.95
CA PHE A 51 -11.59 6.94 14.67
C PHE A 51 -11.74 5.85 13.61
N LEU A 52 -10.65 5.20 13.20
CA LEU A 52 -10.64 4.27 12.06
C LEU A 52 -11.57 3.05 12.26
N GLN A 53 -11.91 2.73 13.51
CA GLN A 53 -12.79 1.62 13.89
C GLN A 53 -14.26 2.05 14.12
N LEU A 54 -14.51 3.36 14.19
CA LEU A 54 -15.84 3.93 14.38
C LEU A 54 -16.49 4.16 13.01
N ASP A 55 -17.78 3.92 12.90
CA ASP A 55 -18.55 4.41 11.74
C ASP A 55 -18.76 5.93 11.81
N ARG A 56 -19.04 6.49 10.64
CA ARG A 56 -19.29 7.92 10.48
C ARG A 56 -20.51 8.40 11.28
N GLN A 57 -21.55 7.58 11.42
CA GLN A 57 -22.75 7.95 12.16
C GLN A 57 -22.48 8.13 13.66
N THR A 58 -21.64 7.28 14.24
CA THR A 58 -21.21 7.35 15.64
C THR A 58 -20.47 8.66 15.90
N ALA A 59 -19.54 9.05 15.02
CA ALA A 59 -18.84 10.33 15.11
C ALA A 59 -19.81 11.52 15.03
N ARG A 60 -20.75 11.51 14.08
CA ARG A 60 -21.77 12.57 13.96
C ARG A 60 -22.68 12.65 15.19
N LYS A 61 -23.12 11.51 15.71
CA LYS A 61 -23.95 11.43 16.91
C LYS A 61 -23.22 11.99 18.13
N ALA A 62 -21.92 11.70 18.28
CA ALA A 62 -21.11 12.26 19.35
C ALA A 62 -21.04 13.80 19.28
N CYS A 63 -20.83 14.37 18.08
CA CYS A 63 -20.85 15.82 17.90
C CYS A 63 -22.22 16.42 18.26
N LEU A 64 -23.31 15.78 17.82
CA LEU A 64 -24.67 16.23 18.12
C LEU A 64 -24.96 16.24 19.63
N VAL A 65 -24.62 15.15 20.34
CA VAL A 65 -24.83 15.03 21.79
C VAL A 65 -24.00 16.05 22.58
N GLN A 66 -22.82 16.41 22.06
CA GLN A 66 -21.93 17.41 22.67
C GLN A 66 -22.19 18.83 22.18
N SER A 67 -23.21 19.05 21.34
CA SER A 67 -23.51 20.34 20.72
C SER A 67 -22.33 20.97 19.98
N ILE A 68 -21.48 20.13 19.37
CA ILE A 68 -20.34 20.58 18.55
C ILE A 68 -20.85 20.88 17.14
N PRO A 69 -20.74 22.13 16.65
CA PRO A 69 -21.08 22.47 15.27
C PRO A 69 -20.19 21.69 14.30
N VAL A 70 -20.82 20.95 13.38
CA VAL A 70 -20.12 20.24 12.31
C VAL A 70 -20.22 21.07 11.04
N TRP A 71 -19.08 21.33 10.41
CA TRP A 71 -19.04 21.91 9.08
C TRP A 71 -19.05 20.81 8.02
N ASP A 72 -20.05 20.86 7.13
CA ASP A 72 -20.16 19.95 6.00
C ASP A 72 -19.55 20.61 4.74
N ASP A 73 -18.33 20.22 4.38
CA ASP A 73 -17.65 20.70 3.16
C ASP A 73 -18.48 20.32 1.91
N PRO A 74 -18.83 21.28 1.03
CA PRO A 74 -19.54 21.02 -0.22
C PRO A 74 -18.90 19.95 -1.12
N HIS A 75 -17.57 19.79 -1.08
CA HIS A 75 -16.88 18.76 -1.88
C HIS A 75 -17.23 17.34 -1.44
N ASN A 76 -17.75 17.15 -0.22
CA ASN A 76 -18.15 15.82 0.28
C ASN A 76 -19.38 15.24 -0.43
N ILE A 77 -20.12 16.06 -1.18
CA ILE A 77 -21.31 15.65 -1.94
C ILE A 77 -21.13 15.80 -3.45
N ASP A 78 -20.01 16.37 -3.92
CA ASP A 78 -19.78 16.59 -5.34
C ASP A 78 -19.47 15.26 -6.05
N PRO A 79 -20.32 14.80 -6.99
CA PRO A 79 -20.15 13.54 -7.68
C PRO A 79 -18.96 13.55 -8.66
N ALA A 80 -18.32 14.69 -8.94
CA ALA A 80 -17.08 14.73 -9.72
C ALA A 80 -15.94 13.93 -9.05
N TYR A 81 -15.96 13.84 -7.71
CA TYR A 81 -14.94 13.13 -6.94
C TYR A 81 -15.27 11.65 -6.76
N THR A 82 -14.33 10.76 -7.12
CA THR A 82 -14.51 9.30 -7.04
C THR A 82 -14.87 8.81 -5.62
N ARG A 83 -14.31 9.42 -4.57
CA ARG A 83 -14.66 9.10 -3.18
C ARG A 83 -16.10 9.48 -2.85
N SER A 84 -16.58 10.63 -3.32
CA SER A 84 -17.97 11.05 -3.15
C SER A 84 -18.93 10.06 -3.81
N ARG A 85 -18.67 9.64 -5.06
CA ARG A 85 -19.46 8.60 -5.74
C ARG A 85 -19.46 7.27 -5.00
N LEU A 86 -18.29 6.80 -4.53
CA LEU A 86 -18.23 5.57 -3.73
C LEU A 86 -19.04 5.66 -2.44
N ARG A 87 -19.02 6.81 -1.78
CA ARG A 87 -19.74 7.04 -0.53
C ARG A 87 -21.26 7.06 -0.72
N HIS A 88 -21.73 7.78 -1.74
CA HIS A 88 -23.16 8.04 -1.93
C HIS A 88 -23.87 7.02 -2.83
N GLU A 89 -23.13 6.35 -3.71
CA GLU A 89 -23.70 5.39 -4.67
C GLU A 89 -23.10 3.99 -4.48
N GLY A 90 -21.78 3.88 -4.39
CA GLY A 90 -21.08 2.58 -4.39
C GLY A 90 -21.34 1.73 -3.15
N LEU A 91 -21.05 2.25 -1.96
CA LEU A 91 -21.27 1.55 -0.69
C LEU A 91 -22.76 1.25 -0.45
N PRO A 92 -23.70 2.19 -0.67
CA PRO A 92 -25.12 1.89 -0.56
C PRO A 92 -25.60 0.81 -1.54
N ALA A 93 -25.09 0.81 -2.79
CA ALA A 93 -25.42 -0.25 -3.75
C ALA A 93 -24.91 -1.62 -3.30
N LEU A 94 -23.69 -1.69 -2.75
CA LEU A 94 -23.13 -2.92 -2.20
C LEU A 94 -23.92 -3.42 -0.99
N GLU A 95 -24.28 -2.54 -0.06
CA GLU A 95 -25.12 -2.91 1.09
C GLU A 95 -26.50 -3.39 0.67
N LYS A 96 -27.12 -2.74 -0.33
CA LYS A 96 -28.40 -3.18 -0.89
C LYS A 96 -28.31 -4.57 -1.52
N ALA A 97 -27.21 -4.88 -2.20
CA ALA A 97 -27.02 -6.15 -2.90
C ALA A 97 -26.59 -7.31 -1.98
N LEU A 98 -25.73 -7.04 -1.00
CA LEU A 98 -25.07 -8.06 -0.18
C LEU A 98 -25.60 -8.12 1.26
N GLY A 99 -26.41 -7.14 1.66
CA GLY A 99 -26.93 -7.00 3.02
C GLY A 99 -26.10 -6.06 3.89
N LYS A 100 -26.58 -5.85 5.12
CA LYS A 100 -25.90 -5.02 6.11
C LYS A 100 -24.55 -5.64 6.51
N GLY A 101 -23.58 -4.79 6.85
CA GLY A 101 -22.29 -5.25 7.37
C GLY A 101 -21.13 -5.22 6.36
N VAL A 102 -21.36 -4.73 5.14
CA VAL A 102 -20.33 -4.70 4.08
C VAL A 102 -19.17 -3.79 4.47
N VAL A 103 -19.45 -2.63 5.07
CA VAL A 103 -18.43 -1.68 5.53
C VAL A 103 -17.52 -2.31 6.59
N GLU A 104 -18.11 -3.01 7.56
CA GLU A 104 -17.41 -3.75 8.61
C GLU A 104 -16.57 -4.89 8.02
N ALA A 105 -17.13 -5.64 7.08
CA ALA A 105 -16.44 -6.72 6.41
C ALA A 105 -15.23 -6.20 5.62
N LEU A 106 -15.37 -5.10 4.88
CA LEU A 106 -14.27 -4.47 4.13
C LEU A 106 -13.19 -3.95 5.07
N ALA A 107 -13.56 -3.30 6.18
CA ALA A 107 -12.60 -2.83 7.18
C ALA A 107 -11.83 -3.99 7.85
N ARG A 108 -12.51 -5.10 8.16
CA ARG A 108 -11.88 -6.31 8.68
C ARG A 108 -10.92 -6.93 7.66
N THR A 109 -11.32 -7.02 6.39
CA THR A 109 -10.44 -7.47 5.30
C THR A 109 -9.20 -6.59 5.19
N ALA A 110 -9.35 -5.28 5.38
CA ALA A 110 -8.22 -4.35 5.39
C ALA A 110 -7.24 -4.65 6.54
N GLN A 111 -7.76 -4.93 7.73
CA GLN A 111 -6.91 -5.29 8.88
C GLN A 111 -6.16 -6.61 8.63
N LEU A 112 -6.87 -7.66 8.21
CA LEU A 112 -6.24 -8.96 7.90
C LEU A 112 -5.18 -8.83 6.80
N SER A 113 -5.51 -8.09 5.73
CA SER A 113 -4.57 -7.82 4.64
C SER A 113 -3.37 -6.98 5.10
N ARG A 114 -3.51 -6.18 6.15
CA ARG A 114 -2.40 -5.42 6.74
C ARG A 114 -1.47 -6.34 7.51
N ASP A 115 -2.03 -7.18 8.37
CA ASP A 115 -1.27 -8.13 9.18
C ASP A 115 -0.43 -9.05 8.27
N ASP A 116 -1.06 -9.59 7.22
CA ASP A 116 -0.38 -10.39 6.20
C ASP A 116 0.71 -9.60 5.45
N ALA A 117 0.40 -8.37 5.05
CA ALA A 117 1.36 -7.54 4.33
C ALA A 117 2.58 -7.19 5.17
N ASP A 118 2.38 -6.86 6.45
CA ASP A 118 3.43 -6.49 7.39
C ASP A 118 4.31 -7.72 7.75
N ALA A 119 3.71 -8.91 7.90
CA ALA A 119 4.45 -10.16 8.07
C ALA A 119 5.32 -10.47 6.84
N LEU A 120 4.75 -10.35 5.62
CA LEU A 120 5.49 -10.57 4.38
C LEU A 120 6.60 -9.52 4.15
N ASP A 121 6.39 -8.28 4.60
CA ASP A 121 7.41 -7.22 4.54
C ASP A 121 8.56 -7.52 5.51
N THR A 122 8.28 -8.14 6.66
CA THR A 122 9.28 -8.62 7.64
C THR A 122 10.09 -9.78 7.06
N TRP A 123 9.43 -10.83 6.55
CA TRP A 123 10.11 -11.96 5.92
C TRP A 123 10.95 -11.54 4.71
N ALA A 124 10.49 -10.55 3.94
CA ALA A 124 11.28 -9.99 2.86
C ALA A 124 12.53 -9.26 3.37
N ALA A 125 12.45 -8.55 4.50
CA ALA A 125 13.62 -7.92 5.12
C ALA A 125 14.67 -8.96 5.54
N GLU A 126 14.23 -10.04 6.17
CA GLU A 126 15.10 -11.13 6.62
C GLU A 126 15.71 -11.89 5.44
N ALA A 127 14.88 -12.25 4.46
CA ALA A 127 15.33 -12.94 3.25
C ALA A 127 16.33 -12.09 2.45
N GLU A 128 16.15 -10.77 2.41
CA GLU A 128 17.08 -9.85 1.74
C GLU A 128 18.51 -9.97 2.28
N LEU A 129 18.68 -10.14 3.59
CA LEU A 129 20.00 -10.32 4.20
C LEU A 129 20.68 -11.61 3.72
N ALA A 130 19.90 -12.69 3.54
CA ALA A 130 20.43 -13.99 3.12
C ALA A 130 20.79 -14.05 1.63
N VAL A 131 20.09 -13.29 0.78
CA VAL A 131 20.31 -13.29 -0.68
C VAL A 131 21.41 -12.32 -1.13
N ARG A 132 21.90 -11.45 -0.25
CA ARG A 132 23.04 -10.57 -0.53
C ARG A 132 24.36 -11.32 -0.30
N ASP A 133 25.33 -11.07 -1.18
CA ASP A 133 26.70 -11.53 -0.98
C ASP A 133 27.53 -10.53 -0.17
N GLU A 134 28.81 -10.83 0.06
CA GLU A 134 29.75 -9.98 0.81
C GLU A 134 29.94 -8.59 0.19
N ALA A 135 29.73 -8.45 -1.13
CA ALA A 135 29.80 -7.18 -1.84
C ALA A 135 28.45 -6.43 -1.86
N GLY A 136 27.43 -6.96 -1.18
CA GLY A 136 26.07 -6.40 -1.13
C GLY A 136 25.22 -6.65 -2.37
N GLY A 137 25.70 -7.46 -3.32
CA GLY A 137 25.02 -7.82 -4.56
C GLY A 137 23.96 -8.89 -4.34
N LEU A 138 22.82 -8.78 -5.04
CA LEU A 138 21.71 -9.73 -4.92
C LEU A 138 21.97 -10.98 -5.79
N GLU A 139 22.10 -12.15 -5.16
CA GLU A 139 22.35 -13.42 -5.86
C GLU A 139 21.08 -13.98 -6.50
N CYS A 140 21.06 -14.14 -7.83
CA CYS A 140 19.85 -14.61 -8.53
C CYS A 140 19.44 -16.03 -8.12
N ALA A 141 20.40 -16.92 -7.82
CA ALA A 141 20.11 -18.29 -7.40
C ALA A 141 19.37 -18.33 -6.06
N LYS A 142 19.82 -17.52 -5.08
CA LYS A 142 19.16 -17.41 -3.78
C LYS A 142 17.81 -16.69 -3.87
N LEU A 143 17.69 -15.68 -4.74
CA LEU A 143 16.39 -15.06 -5.01
C LEU A 143 15.40 -16.07 -5.62
N TYR A 144 15.84 -16.90 -6.57
CA TYR A 144 14.98 -17.84 -7.29
C TYR A 144 14.22 -18.80 -6.35
N VAL A 145 14.87 -19.25 -5.27
CA VAL A 145 14.26 -20.18 -4.30
C VAL A 145 13.25 -19.53 -3.36
N LEU A 146 13.22 -18.20 -3.25
CA LEU A 146 12.25 -17.52 -2.40
C LEU A 146 10.83 -17.67 -2.95
N PRO A 147 9.80 -17.72 -2.07
CA PRO A 147 8.41 -17.58 -2.51
C PRO A 147 8.21 -16.29 -3.32
N PRO A 148 7.45 -16.31 -4.43
CA PRO A 148 7.31 -15.13 -5.30
C PRO A 148 6.86 -13.85 -4.59
N ALA A 149 5.98 -13.98 -3.57
CA ALA A 149 5.50 -12.85 -2.79
C ALA A 149 6.59 -12.17 -1.95
N VAL A 150 7.57 -12.94 -1.46
CA VAL A 150 8.74 -12.46 -0.70
C VAL A 150 9.77 -11.91 -1.67
N ARG A 151 10.10 -12.65 -2.74
CA ARG A 151 11.04 -12.22 -3.78
C ARG A 151 10.67 -10.86 -4.35
N ARG A 152 9.42 -10.65 -4.78
CA ARG A 152 8.97 -9.36 -5.34
C ARG A 152 9.08 -8.20 -4.36
N ARG A 153 8.97 -8.46 -3.05
CA ARG A 153 9.17 -7.44 -2.00
C ARG A 153 10.64 -7.08 -1.83
N VAL A 154 11.54 -8.07 -1.83
CA VAL A 154 12.99 -7.85 -1.87
C VAL A 154 13.36 -7.00 -3.09
N LEU A 155 12.87 -7.37 -4.28
CA LEU A 155 13.08 -6.61 -5.51
C LEU A 155 12.56 -5.18 -5.40
N ARG A 156 11.35 -5.00 -4.88
CA ARG A 156 10.76 -3.67 -4.70
C ARG A 156 11.62 -2.79 -3.79
N ARG A 157 12.13 -3.34 -2.69
CA ARG A 157 13.01 -2.63 -1.74
C ARG A 157 14.32 -2.23 -2.42
N ALA A 158 15.00 -3.16 -3.08
CA ALA A 158 16.25 -2.90 -3.77
C ALA A 158 16.12 -1.86 -4.91
N VAL A 159 15.01 -1.88 -5.65
CA VAL A 159 14.73 -0.87 -6.70
C VAL A 159 14.51 0.52 -6.12
N ILE A 160 13.83 0.63 -4.97
CA ILE A 160 13.62 1.92 -4.28
C ILE A 160 14.92 2.42 -3.64
N GLU A 161 15.69 1.53 -3.03
CA GLU A 161 17.02 1.83 -2.48
C GLU A 161 17.96 2.36 -3.57
N ALA A 162 17.87 1.81 -4.78
CA ALA A 162 18.62 2.29 -5.94
C ALA A 162 18.11 3.63 -6.52
N GLY A 163 17.06 4.23 -5.97
CA GLY A 163 16.60 5.58 -6.33
C GLY A 163 15.26 5.66 -7.07
N ALA A 164 14.55 4.54 -7.27
CA ALA A 164 13.26 4.58 -7.95
C ALA A 164 12.17 5.19 -7.05
N PRO A 165 11.37 6.15 -7.54
CA PRO A 165 10.24 6.69 -6.79
C PRO A 165 9.20 5.60 -6.49
N ALA A 166 8.96 5.34 -5.21
CA ALA A 166 8.03 4.30 -4.77
C ALA A 166 6.61 4.45 -5.34
N GLY A 167 6.16 5.69 -5.60
CA GLY A 167 4.85 6.00 -6.18
C GLY A 167 4.73 5.78 -7.69
N SER A 168 5.86 5.62 -8.39
CA SER A 168 5.90 5.35 -9.84
C SER A 168 6.24 3.88 -10.16
N LEU A 169 6.53 3.08 -9.14
CA LEU A 169 6.91 1.68 -9.27
C LEU A 169 5.67 0.78 -9.23
N PHE A 170 5.21 0.35 -10.41
CA PHE A 170 4.03 -0.50 -10.59
C PHE A 170 4.38 -2.00 -10.62
N ALA A 171 3.36 -2.86 -10.46
CA ALA A 171 3.50 -4.31 -10.47
C ALA A 171 4.24 -4.84 -11.71
N ARG A 172 3.88 -4.35 -12.91
CA ARG A 172 4.56 -4.70 -14.16
C ARG A 172 6.08 -4.49 -14.13
N HIS A 173 6.56 -3.42 -13.47
CA HIS A 173 7.99 -3.16 -13.38
C HIS A 173 8.69 -4.24 -12.55
N LEU A 174 8.06 -4.66 -11.43
CA LEU A 174 8.58 -5.72 -10.58
C LEU A 174 8.52 -7.09 -11.28
N GLU A 175 7.49 -7.34 -12.08
CA GLU A 175 7.40 -8.55 -12.90
C GLU A 175 8.52 -8.64 -13.93
N GLU A 176 8.86 -7.53 -14.60
CA GLU A 176 9.99 -7.48 -15.54
C GLU A 176 11.33 -7.76 -14.83
N VAL A 177 11.56 -7.16 -13.66
CA VAL A 177 12.76 -7.45 -12.85
C VAL A 177 12.77 -8.92 -12.39
N ASP A 178 11.62 -9.47 -12.00
CA ASP A 178 11.49 -10.87 -11.58
C ASP A 178 11.84 -11.85 -12.72
N ARG A 179 11.55 -11.49 -13.97
CA ARG A 179 11.90 -12.31 -15.15
C ARG A 179 13.40 -12.41 -15.39
N LEU A 180 14.21 -11.44 -14.95
CA LEU A 180 15.68 -11.55 -14.99
C LEU A 180 16.20 -12.70 -14.11
N ILE A 181 15.40 -13.14 -13.13
CA ILE A 181 15.72 -14.23 -12.21
C ILE A 181 15.09 -15.54 -12.72
N THR A 182 13.77 -15.53 -12.95
CA THR A 182 12.98 -16.74 -13.17
C THR A 182 12.99 -17.24 -14.63
N GLY A 183 13.20 -16.33 -15.58
CA GLY A 183 13.08 -16.61 -17.01
C GLY A 183 14.32 -16.21 -17.80
N TRP A 184 15.51 -16.22 -17.19
CA TRP A 184 16.73 -15.72 -17.82
C TRP A 184 17.13 -16.48 -19.09
N ARG A 185 17.37 -15.74 -20.18
CA ARG A 185 17.81 -16.24 -21.49
C ARG A 185 18.82 -15.30 -22.16
N GLY A 186 19.42 -14.37 -21.41
CA GLY A 186 20.30 -13.32 -21.96
C GLY A 186 19.60 -11.98 -22.21
N GLN A 187 18.56 -11.66 -21.45
CA GLN A 187 17.85 -10.38 -21.56
C GLN A 187 18.80 -9.19 -21.31
N ARG A 188 18.51 -8.07 -21.98
CA ARG A 188 19.19 -6.79 -21.73
C ARG A 188 18.72 -6.18 -20.41
N ALA A 189 19.39 -5.09 -20.02
CA ALA A 189 19.00 -4.29 -18.88
C ALA A 189 17.59 -3.69 -19.07
N ILE A 190 16.90 -3.52 -17.94
CA ILE A 190 15.52 -3.03 -17.87
C ILE A 190 15.54 -1.64 -17.23
N ASN A 191 14.91 -0.68 -17.90
CA ASN A 191 14.75 0.67 -17.39
C ASN A 191 13.55 0.75 -16.45
N LEU A 192 13.77 1.34 -15.29
CA LEU A 192 12.81 1.53 -14.22
C LEU A 192 12.64 3.04 -13.96
N PRO A 193 11.51 3.45 -13.35
CA PRO A 193 11.30 4.85 -12.95
C PRO A 193 12.45 5.39 -12.11
N GLY A 194 12.76 6.69 -12.26
CA GLY A 194 13.83 7.33 -11.50
C GLY A 194 15.24 7.14 -12.05
N ARG A 195 15.35 6.80 -13.35
CA ARG A 195 16.63 6.47 -14.02
C ARG A 195 17.33 5.28 -13.35
N VAL A 196 16.54 4.33 -12.85
CA VAL A 196 17.07 3.09 -12.29
C VAL A 196 17.14 2.04 -13.38
N GLU A 197 18.26 1.35 -13.48
CA GLU A 197 18.49 0.24 -14.40
C GLU A 197 18.65 -1.05 -13.58
N ALA A 198 17.95 -2.12 -13.97
CA ALA A 198 18.12 -3.46 -13.42
C ALA A 198 18.64 -4.42 -14.50
N ARG A 199 19.68 -5.18 -14.21
CA ARG A 199 20.22 -6.20 -15.13
C ARG A 199 20.77 -7.40 -14.38
N ARG A 200 20.83 -8.55 -15.05
CA ARG A 200 21.56 -9.71 -14.53
C ARG A 200 22.99 -9.72 -15.08
N GLN A 201 23.98 -9.84 -14.21
CA GLN A 201 25.40 -9.87 -14.55
C GLN A 201 26.13 -10.88 -13.65
N GLY A 202 26.79 -11.88 -14.23
CA GLY A 202 27.59 -12.85 -13.47
C GLY A 202 26.80 -13.58 -12.36
N GLY A 203 25.54 -13.96 -12.65
CA GLY A 203 24.67 -14.62 -11.66
C GLY A 203 24.03 -13.70 -10.62
N ARG A 204 24.30 -12.39 -10.66
CA ARG A 204 23.77 -11.39 -9.74
C ARG A 204 22.76 -10.47 -10.42
N LEU A 205 21.80 -9.99 -9.66
CA LEU A 205 20.94 -8.89 -10.05
C LEU A 205 21.60 -7.58 -9.62
N VAL A 206 21.99 -6.78 -10.60
CA VAL A 206 22.60 -5.46 -10.41
C VAL A 206 21.54 -4.41 -10.66
N ILE A 207 21.28 -3.57 -9.67
CA ILE A 207 20.31 -2.47 -9.74
C ILE A 207 21.04 -1.18 -9.37
N ARG A 208 20.98 -0.16 -10.22
CA ARG A 208 21.70 1.10 -10.03
C ARG A 208 20.96 2.27 -10.65
N GLN A 209 21.16 3.46 -10.10
CA GLN A 209 20.78 4.69 -10.77
C GLN A 209 21.80 5.03 -11.85
N SER A 210 21.33 5.36 -13.05
CA SER A 210 22.13 5.86 -14.18
C SER A 210 22.29 7.37 -14.14
#